data_AF-A0A7S3EVH9-F1
#
_entry.id   AF-A0A7S3EVH9-F1
#
_cell.length_a   1.000
_cell.length_b   1.000
_cell.length_c   1.000
_cell.angle_alpha   90.00
_cell.angle_beta   90.00
_cell.angle_gamma   90.00
#
_symmetry.space_group_name_H-M   'P 1'
#
loop_
_entity.id
_entity.type
_entity.pdbx_description
1 polymer ?
#
loop_
_entity_poly.entity_id
_entity_poly.type
_entity_poly.pdbx_seq_one_letter_code
_entity_poly.pdbx_strand_id
1 'polypeptide(L)'
;GKEWQASLCSSPEYRIPATTTVNRALVIADGPRAAAQSLRALSVLRGNGQTPQLGVVKMGHGWEANQVRVFTGPGELSVAMTSLLSQPGCENAVLLVQDFVPNDLELRAFIVQGVLVHAVYSDFDVEGCSPTEKPD
;
A
#
# COMPACT_ATOMS: atom_id res chain seq x y z
N GLY A 1 3.33 -11.87 8.06
CA GLY A 1 3.07 -11.36 6.71
C GLY A 1 3.68 -9.98 6.60
N LYS A 2 3.02 -9.07 5.88
CA LYS A 2 3.49 -7.69 5.64
C LYS A 2 3.15 -6.72 6.78
N GLU A 3 2.57 -7.20 7.87
CA GLU A 3 2.03 -6.37 8.97
C GLU A 3 3.12 -5.53 9.66
N TRP A 4 4.38 -5.99 9.63
CA TRP A 4 5.52 -5.22 10.12
C TRP A 4 5.62 -3.83 9.51
N GLN A 5 5.12 -3.62 8.28
CA GLN A 5 5.16 -2.31 7.62
C GLN A 5 4.33 -1.28 8.40
N ALA A 6 3.16 -1.67 8.90
CA ALA A 6 2.32 -0.78 9.70
C ALA A 6 2.99 -0.45 11.05
N SER A 7 3.68 -1.41 11.66
CA SER A 7 4.38 -1.20 12.94
C SER A 7 5.65 -0.36 12.81
N LEU A 8 6.41 -0.54 11.73
CA LEU A 8 7.73 0.08 11.57
C LEU A 8 7.69 1.40 10.79
N CYS A 9 6.60 1.72 10.09
CA CYS A 9 6.48 2.99 9.33
C CYS A 9 6.54 4.26 10.20
N SER A 10 6.31 4.16 11.50
CA SER A 10 6.44 5.28 12.43
C SER A 10 7.89 5.58 12.81
N SER A 11 8.85 4.70 12.48
CA SER A 11 10.28 4.95 12.73
C SER A 11 10.95 5.47 11.46
N PRO A 12 11.41 6.74 11.44
CA PRO A 12 12.00 7.36 10.25
C PRO A 12 13.25 6.63 9.74
N GLU A 13 13.97 5.93 10.61
CA GLU A 13 15.21 5.21 10.27
C GLU A 13 14.98 4.12 9.21
N TYR A 14 13.81 3.47 9.21
CA TYR A 14 13.50 2.40 8.27
C TYR A 14 12.95 2.89 6.93
N ARG A 15 12.59 4.18 6.80
CA ARG A 15 12.05 4.79 5.57
C ARG A 15 10.90 3.98 4.94
N ILE A 16 10.06 3.38 5.77
CA ILE A 16 8.90 2.61 5.31
C ILE A 16 7.76 3.60 5.04
N PRO A 17 7.05 3.50 3.90
CA PRO A 17 5.94 4.40 3.61
C PRO A 17 4.84 4.30 4.67
N ALA A 18 4.17 5.42 4.96
CA ALA A 18 3.08 5.45 5.93
C ALA A 18 2.05 4.37 5.61
N THR A 19 1.77 3.50 6.59
CA THR A 19 0.95 2.30 6.40
C THR A 19 0.03 2.10 7.59
N THR A 20 -1.25 1.85 7.32
CA THR A 20 -2.25 1.48 8.33
C THR A 20 -2.87 0.13 8.01
N THR A 21 -3.43 -0.53 9.01
CA THR A 21 -4.15 -1.80 8.89
C THR A 21 -5.65 -1.60 9.01
N VAL A 22 -6.42 -2.33 8.21
CA VAL A 22 -7.88 -2.29 8.20
C VAL A 22 -8.43 -3.69 8.40
N ASN A 23 -9.32 -3.85 9.38
CA ASN A 23 -9.94 -5.14 9.66
C ASN A 23 -11.01 -5.48 8.62
N ARG A 24 -11.03 -6.74 8.15
CA ARG A 24 -12.03 -7.27 7.21
C ARG A 24 -13.46 -6.98 7.63
N ALA A 25 -13.79 -7.19 8.91
CA ALA A 25 -15.14 -7.00 9.42
C ALA A 25 -15.62 -5.56 9.25
N LEU A 26 -14.72 -4.58 9.40
CA LEU A 26 -15.05 -3.17 9.18
C LEU A 26 -15.35 -2.89 7.71
N VAL A 27 -14.55 -3.44 6.80
CA VAL A 27 -14.77 -3.26 5.35
C VAL A 27 -16.10 -3.89 4.91
N ILE A 28 -16.39 -5.11 5.39
CA ILE A 28 -17.64 -5.81 5.08
C ILE A 28 -18.86 -5.06 5.62
N ALA A 29 -18.75 -4.52 6.85
CA ALA A 29 -19.85 -3.79 7.47
C ALA A 29 -20.10 -2.43 6.80
N ASP A 30 -19.03 -1.68 6.49
CA ASP A 30 -19.11 -0.33 5.93
C ASP A 30 -17.78 0.08 5.25
N GLY A 31 -17.64 -0.29 3.97
CA GLY A 31 -16.47 0.02 3.14
C GLY A 31 -16.11 1.52 3.09
N PRO A 32 -17.07 2.43 2.81
CA PRO A 32 -16.82 3.87 2.82
C PRO A 32 -16.28 4.39 4.15
N ARG A 33 -16.83 3.93 5.28
CA ARG A 33 -16.30 4.28 6.60
C ARG A 33 -14.90 3.73 6.83
N ALA A 34 -14.64 2.48 6.42
CA ALA A 34 -13.32 1.87 6.51
C ALA A 34 -12.29 2.69 5.73
N ALA A 35 -12.64 3.14 4.51
CA ALA A 35 -11.78 3.97 3.67
C ALA A 35 -11.48 5.31 4.34
N ALA A 36 -12.52 5.99 4.84
CA ALA A 36 -12.37 7.27 5.52
C ALA A 36 -11.50 7.16 6.79
N GLN A 37 -11.65 6.08 7.58
CA GLN A 37 -10.80 5.83 8.74
C GLN A 37 -9.34 5.59 8.35
N SER A 38 -9.11 4.83 7.28
CA SER A 38 -7.77 4.52 6.77
C SER A 38 -7.04 5.78 6.31
N LEU A 39 -7.71 6.62 5.53
CA LEU A 39 -7.13 7.87 5.04
C LEU A 39 -6.83 8.86 6.16
N ARG A 40 -7.69 8.93 7.19
CA ARG A 40 -7.40 9.73 8.41
C ARG A 40 -6.17 9.20 9.14
N ALA A 41 -6.06 7.89 9.31
CA ALA A 41 -4.90 7.28 9.95
C ALA A 41 -3.60 7.58 9.17
N LEU A 42 -3.63 7.46 7.84
CA LEU A 42 -2.49 7.82 7.00
C LEU A 42 -2.13 9.31 7.09
N SER A 43 -3.11 10.20 7.18
CA SER A 43 -2.85 11.63 7.36
C SER A 43 -2.11 11.92 8.68
N VAL A 44 -2.47 11.21 9.76
CA VAL A 44 -1.76 11.29 11.05
C VAL A 44 -0.35 10.75 10.92
N LEU A 45 -0.16 9.59 10.28
CA LEU A 45 1.17 8.97 10.10
C LEU A 45 2.10 9.81 9.23
N ARG A 46 1.57 10.53 8.23
CA ARG A 46 2.34 11.48 7.41
C ARG A 46 2.83 12.70 8.20
N GLY A 47 2.16 13.06 9.29
CA GLY A 47 2.50 14.23 10.12
C GLY A 47 2.30 15.59 9.45
N ASN A 48 1.79 15.65 8.22
CA ASN A 48 1.61 16.89 7.45
C ASN A 48 0.15 17.37 7.37
N GLY A 49 -0.78 16.66 8.01
CA GLY A 49 -2.22 17.01 8.05
C GLY A 49 -2.96 16.86 6.72
N GLN A 50 -2.30 16.36 5.67
CA GLN A 50 -2.91 16.16 4.36
C GLN A 50 -3.45 14.74 4.23
N THR A 51 -4.68 14.62 3.73
CA THR A 51 -5.29 13.32 3.43
C THR A 51 -4.73 12.79 2.11
N PRO A 52 -4.17 11.57 2.07
CA PRO A 52 -3.66 10.99 0.83
C PRO A 52 -4.75 10.90 -0.23
N GLN A 53 -4.43 11.30 -1.46
CA GLN A 53 -5.32 11.15 -2.62
C GLN A 53 -4.96 9.94 -3.48
N LEU A 54 -3.76 9.40 -3.33
CA LEU A 54 -3.25 8.25 -4.07
C LEU A 54 -2.57 7.31 -3.09
N GLY A 55 -2.76 6.01 -3.27
CA GLY A 55 -2.15 5.00 -2.41
C GLY A 55 -2.33 3.61 -2.97
N VAL A 56 -1.89 2.63 -2.18
CA VAL A 56 -2.12 1.21 -2.47
C VAL A 56 -2.82 0.54 -1.30
N VAL A 57 -3.71 -0.39 -1.62
CA VAL A 57 -4.23 -1.35 -0.66
C VAL A 57 -3.77 -2.74 -1.04
N LYS A 58 -3.34 -3.54 -0.06
CA LYS A 58 -2.80 -4.87 -0.28
C LYS A 58 -3.14 -5.85 0.83
N MET A 59 -3.13 -7.13 0.47
CA MET A 59 -3.33 -8.21 1.42
C MET A 59 -2.09 -8.42 2.33
N GLY A 60 -2.34 -8.67 3.62
CA GLY A 60 -1.28 -8.89 4.62
C GLY A 60 -0.45 -10.15 4.43
N HIS A 61 -0.98 -11.13 3.69
CA HIS A 61 -0.25 -12.32 3.28
C HIS A 61 -0.37 -12.50 1.76
N GLY A 62 0.68 -13.07 1.16
CA GLY A 62 0.77 -13.41 -0.26
C GLY A 62 1.84 -12.62 -1.02
N TRP A 63 2.27 -13.18 -2.15
CA TRP A 63 3.55 -12.84 -2.79
C TRP A 63 3.38 -12.37 -4.24
N GLU A 64 2.16 -12.46 -4.79
CA GLU A 64 1.84 -12.08 -6.16
C GLU A 64 1.27 -10.65 -6.22
N ALA A 65 1.55 -9.96 -7.33
CA ALA A 65 1.06 -8.60 -7.60
C ALA A 65 -0.47 -8.53 -7.70
N ASN A 66 -1.16 -9.65 -7.93
CA ASN A 66 -2.63 -9.72 -8.00
C ASN A 66 -3.33 -9.36 -6.67
N GLN A 67 -2.59 -9.19 -5.58
CA GLN A 67 -3.11 -8.84 -4.25
C GLN A 67 -2.84 -7.40 -3.83
N VAL A 68 -2.51 -6.54 -4.79
CA VAL A 68 -2.32 -5.10 -4.62
C VAL A 68 -3.30 -4.35 -5.54
N ARG A 69 -3.88 -3.26 -5.06
CA ARG A 69 -4.69 -2.34 -5.85
C ARG A 69 -4.23 -0.92 -5.58
N VAL A 70 -4.00 -0.14 -6.63
CA VAL A 70 -3.86 1.31 -6.55
C VAL A 70 -5.25 1.91 -6.34
N PHE A 71 -5.35 3.00 -5.60
CA PHE A 71 -6.59 3.76 -5.45
C PHE A 71 -6.34 5.25 -5.59
N THR A 72 -7.32 5.95 -6.16
CA THR A 72 -7.42 7.41 -6.16
C THR A 72 -8.62 7.86 -5.34
N GLY A 73 -8.35 8.43 -4.17
CA GLY A 73 -9.36 8.94 -3.24
C GLY A 73 -10.16 7.86 -2.48
N PRO A 74 -11.10 8.30 -1.61
CA PRO A 74 -11.82 7.42 -0.69
C PRO A 74 -12.76 6.43 -1.38
N GLY A 75 -13.40 6.84 -2.49
CA GLY A 75 -14.34 5.99 -3.23
C GLY A 75 -13.66 4.76 -3.82
N GLU A 76 -12.56 4.97 -4.54
CA GLU A 76 -11.77 3.88 -5.11
C GLU A 76 -11.11 3.03 -4.04
N LEU A 77 -10.66 3.61 -2.92
CA LEU A 77 -10.13 2.83 -1.80
C LEU A 77 -11.18 1.85 -1.25
N SER A 78 -12.43 2.29 -1.08
CA SER A 78 -13.53 1.43 -0.65
C SER A 78 -13.75 0.28 -1.63
N VAL A 79 -13.81 0.57 -2.94
CA VAL A 79 -13.98 -0.44 -3.98
C VAL A 79 -12.80 -1.42 -4.00
N ALA A 80 -11.58 -0.91 -3.91
CA ALA A 80 -10.35 -1.70 -3.94
C ALA A 80 -10.27 -2.67 -2.74
N MET A 81 -10.57 -2.20 -1.53
CA MET A 81 -10.64 -3.06 -0.33
C MET A 81 -11.66 -4.19 -0.50
N THR A 82 -12.88 -3.86 -0.93
CA THR A 82 -13.92 -4.87 -1.18
C THR A 82 -13.48 -5.85 -2.26
N SER A 83 -12.86 -5.38 -3.35
CA SER A 83 -12.40 -6.24 -4.44
C SER A 83 -11.35 -7.27 -3.99
N LEU A 84 -10.45 -6.90 -3.08
CA LEU A 84 -9.45 -7.82 -2.53
C LEU A 84 -10.11 -8.88 -1.63
N LEU A 85 -11.07 -8.48 -0.79
CA LEU A 85 -11.72 -9.40 0.15
C LEU A 85 -12.75 -10.33 -0.50
N SER A 86 -13.24 -9.97 -1.68
CA SER A 86 -14.18 -10.77 -2.49
C SER A 86 -13.48 -11.81 -3.37
N GLN A 87 -12.15 -11.90 -3.35
CA GLN A 87 -11.44 -12.95 -4.08
C GLN A 87 -11.83 -14.34 -3.53
N PRO A 88 -12.04 -15.34 -4.41
CA PRO A 88 -12.37 -16.70 -3.97
C PRO A 88 -11.35 -17.25 -2.98
N GLY A 89 -11.81 -17.77 -1.84
CA GLY A 89 -10.94 -18.33 -0.81
C GLY A 89 -10.14 -17.30 0.00
N CYS A 90 -10.45 -15.99 -0.11
CA CYS A 90 -9.77 -14.96 0.69
C CYS A 90 -10.16 -15.05 2.17
N GLU A 91 -9.23 -15.54 3.00
CA GLU A 91 -9.38 -15.60 4.47
C GLU A 91 -8.65 -14.46 5.20
N ASN A 92 -8.16 -13.45 4.47
CA ASN A 92 -7.45 -12.31 5.07
C ASN A 92 -8.32 -11.58 6.09
N ALA A 93 -7.88 -11.59 7.34
CA ALA A 93 -8.50 -10.80 8.42
C ALA A 93 -8.16 -9.30 8.31
N VAL A 94 -7.04 -8.96 7.65
CA VAL A 94 -6.49 -7.61 7.61
C VAL A 94 -6.01 -7.24 6.21
N LEU A 95 -6.33 -6.01 5.80
CA LEU A 95 -5.74 -5.32 4.65
C LEU A 95 -4.75 -4.26 5.15
N LEU A 96 -3.73 -3.96 4.34
CA LEU A 96 -2.83 -2.83 4.56
C LEU A 96 -3.19 -1.74 3.56
N VAL A 97 -3.42 -0.53 4.05
CA VAL A 97 -3.56 0.68 3.23
C VAL A 97 -2.28 1.50 3.43
N GLN A 98 -1.57 1.74 2.34
CA GLN A 98 -0.25 2.34 2.34
C GLN A 98 -0.23 3.54 1.41
N ASP A 99 0.54 4.54 1.81
CA ASP A 99 0.79 5.72 1.02
C ASP A 99 1.49 5.40 -0.31
N PHE A 100 1.19 6.17 -1.35
CA PHE A 100 1.86 5.98 -2.63
C PHE A 100 3.26 6.58 -2.59
N VAL A 101 4.25 5.82 -3.06
CA VAL A 101 5.63 6.29 -3.23
C VAL A 101 5.91 6.46 -4.72
N PRO A 102 6.01 7.70 -5.21
CA PRO A 102 6.47 7.94 -6.58
C PRO A 102 7.87 7.34 -6.77
N ASN A 103 8.00 6.48 -7.76
CA ASN A 103 9.27 5.86 -8.11
C ASN A 103 9.25 5.48 -9.60
N ASP A 104 10.41 5.62 -10.25
CA ASP A 104 10.59 5.22 -11.65
C ASP A 104 11.12 3.77 -11.75
N LEU A 105 11.72 3.26 -10.67
CA LEU A 105 12.42 1.98 -10.63
C LEU A 105 12.08 1.20 -9.35
N GLU A 106 11.93 -0.12 -9.50
CA GLU A 106 11.93 -1.07 -8.40
C GLU A 106 13.35 -1.64 -8.19
N LEU A 107 13.83 -1.66 -6.95
CA LEU A 107 15.04 -2.38 -6.56
C LEU A 107 14.69 -3.65 -5.79
N ARG A 108 15.22 -4.80 -6.23
CA ARG A 108 15.25 -6.05 -5.46
C ARG A 108 16.67 -6.34 -5.00
N ALA A 109 16.87 -6.34 -3.68
CA ALA A 109 18.14 -6.63 -3.04
C ALA A 109 18.17 -8.06 -2.49
N PHE A 110 19.23 -8.80 -2.78
CA PHE A 110 19.46 -10.14 -2.27
C PHE A 110 20.52 -10.08 -1.17
N ILE A 111 20.13 -10.42 0.05
CA ILE A 111 20.98 -10.36 1.24
C ILE A 111 21.25 -11.78 1.74
N VAL A 112 22.52 -12.17 1.84
CA VAL A 112 22.95 -13.48 2.37
C VAL A 112 23.85 -13.21 3.57
N GLN A 113 23.48 -13.74 4.74
CA GLN A 113 24.23 -13.56 5.99
C GLN A 113 24.52 -12.08 6.32
N GLY A 114 23.56 -11.19 6.04
CA GLY A 114 23.71 -9.75 6.28
C GLY A 114 24.51 -8.99 5.22
N VAL A 115 24.99 -9.66 4.18
CA VAL A 115 25.75 -9.04 3.08
C VAL A 115 24.88 -8.93 1.83
N LEU A 116 24.88 -7.75 1.20
CA LEU A 116 24.27 -7.56 -0.11
C LEU A 116 25.10 -8.32 -1.17
N VAL A 117 24.54 -9.40 -1.71
CA VAL A 117 25.22 -10.23 -2.72
C VAL A 117 24.81 -9.89 -4.14
N HIS A 118 23.59 -9.37 -4.33
CA HIS A 118 23.07 -9.00 -5.64
C HIS A 118 21.97 -7.95 -5.53
N ALA A 119 21.81 -7.15 -6.58
CA ALA A 119 20.79 -6.12 -6.69
C ALA A 119 20.27 -6.09 -8.14
N VAL A 120 18.96 -6.16 -8.30
CA VAL A 120 18.29 -6.07 -9.60
C VAL A 120 17.41 -4.84 -9.60
N TYR A 121 17.56 -4.01 -10.63
CA TYR A 121 16.65 -2.91 -10.92
C TYR A 121 15.70 -3.35 -12.03
N SER A 122 14.42 -2.99 -11.90
CA SER A 122 13.43 -3.14 -12.96
C SER A 122 12.58 -1.88 -13.06
N ASP A 123 12.09 -1.59 -14.25
CA ASP A 123 11.15 -0.49 -14.45
C ASP A 123 9.83 -0.76 -13.73
N PHE A 124 9.21 0.31 -13.23
CA PHE A 124 7.92 0.25 -12.55
C PHE A 124 6.79 0.47 -13.56
N ASP A 125 6.41 -0.56 -14.32
CA ASP A 125 5.27 -0.48 -15.25
C ASP A 125 3.95 -0.46 -14.48
N VAL A 126 3.45 0.73 -14.14
CA VAL A 126 2.04 0.92 -13.77
C VAL A 126 1.30 1.36 -15.02
N GLU A 127 0.69 0.41 -15.75
CA GLU A 127 -0.30 0.78 -16.75
C GLU A 127 -1.37 1.69 -16.10
N GLY A 128 -1.45 2.95 -16.55
CA GLY A 128 -2.44 3.93 -16.07
C GLY A 128 -1.94 5.03 -15.12
N CYS A 129 -0.67 5.03 -14.71
CA CYS A 129 -0.06 6.15 -13.97
C CYS A 129 1.11 6.76 -14.74
N SER A 130 0.85 7.32 -15.93
CA SER A 130 1.85 8.12 -16.63
C SER A 130 2.06 9.45 -15.89
N PRO A 131 3.31 9.82 -15.55
CA PRO A 131 3.63 11.21 -15.21
C PRO A 131 3.35 12.05 -16.46
N THR A 132 2.50 13.06 -16.34
CA THR A 132 2.35 14.10 -17.34
C THR A 132 3.72 14.65 -17.75
N GLU A 133 3.90 14.80 -19.06
CA GLU A 133 5.04 15.36 -19.80
C GLU A 133 6.05 16.15 -18.95
N LYS A 134 7.31 15.70 -18.98
CA LYS A 134 8.44 16.55 -18.57
C LYS A 134 8.64 17.60 -19.66
N PRO A 135 8.60 18.92 -19.35
CA PRO A 135 9.03 19.93 -20.30
C PRO A 135 10.55 19.84 -20.53
N ASP A 136 10.93 20.14 -21.78
CA ASP A 136 12.28 20.07 -22.36
C ASP A 136 13.38 20.77 -21.55
#